data_AF-A0A8J2NJD7-F1
#
_entry.id   AF-A0A8J2NJD7-F1
#
_cell.length_a   1.000
_cell.length_b   1.000
_cell.length_c   1.000
_cell.angle_alpha   90.00
_cell.angle_beta   90.00
_cell.angle_gamma   90.00
#
_symmetry.space_group_name_H-M   'P 1'
#
loop_
_entity.id
_entity.type
_entity.pdbx_description
1 polymer ?
#
loop_
_entity_poly.entity_id
_entity_poly.type
_entity_poly.pdbx_seq_one_letter_code
_entity_poly.pdbx_strand_id
1 'polypeptide(L)' 'MALEFGVDGIFVSNHGGRQLDTVLASIDALPEIVEVVKGRCDIYLDGGVLHRKRHF' A
#
# COMPACT_ATOMS: atom_id res chain seq x y z
N MET A 1 -1.74 13.73 -6.35
CA MET A 1 -3.11 13.32 -6.74
C MET A 1 -3.97 12.86 -5.57
N ALA A 2 -3.84 11.68 -4.95
CA ALA A 2 -4.81 11.22 -3.92
C ALA A 2 -5.01 12.20 -2.73
N LEU A 3 -3.92 12.72 -2.18
CA LEU A 3 -3.95 13.64 -1.03
C LEU A 3 -4.54 15.03 -1.35
N GLU A 4 -4.54 15.41 -2.62
CA GLU A 4 -5.13 16.69 -3.07
C GLU A 4 -6.66 16.64 -3.08
N PHE A 5 -7.24 15.43 -3.07
CA PHE A 5 -8.69 15.22 -3.06
C PHE A 5 -9.28 15.06 -1.64
N GLY A 6 -8.46 15.19 -0.58
CA GLY A 6 -8.96 15.13 0.80
C GLY A 6 -9.51 13.77 1.21
N VAL A 7 -8.93 12.68 0.71
CA VAL A 7 -9.37 11.31 1.02
C VAL A 7 -9.05 10.93 2.47
N ASP A 8 -9.94 10.16 3.10
CA ASP A 8 -9.75 9.64 4.46
C ASP A 8 -8.70 8.52 4.54
N GLY A 9 -8.40 7.86 3.42
CA GLY A 9 -7.40 6.81 3.39
C GLY A 9 -6.97 6.37 1.99
N ILE A 10 -5.88 5.60 1.95
CA ILE A 10 -5.29 5.04 0.74
C ILE A 10 -5.19 3.53 0.89
N PHE A 11 -5.64 2.79 -0.13
CA PHE A 11 -5.48 1.33 -0.23
C PHE A 11 -4.29 1.00 -1.14
N VAL A 12 -3.29 0.32 -0.60
CA VAL A 12 -2.12 -0.18 -1.34
C VAL A 12 -2.40 -1.63 -1.74
N SER A 13 -2.68 -1.84 -3.02
CA SER A 13 -3.04 -3.15 -3.59
C SER A 13 -2.42 -3.34 -4.96
N ASN A 14 -2.02 -4.56 -5.27
CA ASN A 14 -1.72 -5.01 -6.64
C ASN A 14 -2.82 -5.93 -7.18
N HIS A 15 -4.02 -5.89 -6.58
CA HIS A 15 -5.16 -6.76 -6.87
C HIS A 15 -4.83 -8.26 -6.78
N GLY A 16 -3.94 -8.63 -5.85
CA GLY A 16 -3.48 -10.01 -5.66
C GLY A 16 -2.65 -10.55 -6.83
N GLY A 17 -1.98 -9.67 -7.57
CA GLY A 17 -1.19 -10.01 -8.75
C GLY A 17 -2.00 -10.39 -9.98
N ARG A 18 -3.32 -10.13 -10.00
CA ARG A 18 -4.23 -10.59 -11.06
C ARG A 18 -4.48 -9.57 -12.17
N GLN A 19 -3.94 -8.36 -12.05
CA GLN A 19 -4.22 -7.25 -12.98
C GLN A 19 -3.05 -6.99 -13.95
N LEU A 20 -1.82 -6.97 -13.45
CA LEU A 20 -0.60 -6.90 -14.25
C LEU A 20 0.37 -7.94 -13.69
N ASP A 21 0.85 -8.85 -14.53
CA ASP A 21 1.98 -9.71 -14.15
C ASP A 21 3.23 -8.84 -13.92
N THR A 22 4.07 -9.21 -12.93
CA THR A 22 5.35 -8.56 -12.59
C THR A 22 5.33 -7.16 -11.95
N VAL A 23 4.19 -6.65 -11.49
CA VAL A 23 4.17 -5.43 -10.65
C VAL A 23 4.76 -5.70 -9.27
N LEU A 24 5.29 -4.64 -8.64
CA LEU A 24 5.78 -4.66 -7.26
C LEU A 24 4.77 -5.35 -6.34
N ALA A 25 5.27 -6.14 -5.39
CA ALA A 25 4.43 -6.60 -4.32
C ALA A 25 3.95 -5.39 -3.52
N SER A 26 2.69 -5.39 -3.08
CA SER A 26 2.10 -4.26 -2.35
C SER A 26 2.89 -3.86 -1.10
N ILE A 27 3.58 -4.82 -0.47
CA ILE A 27 4.45 -4.59 0.68
C ILE A 27 5.72 -3.81 0.33
N ASP A 28 6.25 -3.96 -0.88
CA ASP A 28 7.47 -3.28 -1.32
C ASP A 28 7.17 -1.81 -1.69
N ALA A 29 5.93 -1.50 -2.10
CA ALA A 29 5.48 -0.14 -2.37
C ALA A 29 5.14 0.66 -1.09
N LEU A 30 4.88 -0.03 0.03
CA LEU A 30 4.39 0.60 1.25
C LEU A 30 5.34 1.68 1.84
N PRO A 31 6.68 1.49 1.91
CA PRO A 31 7.56 2.49 2.53
C PRO A 31 7.52 3.85 1.83
N GLU A 32 7.55 3.85 0.49
CA GLU A 32 7.47 5.09 -0.29
C GLU A 32 6.14 5.82 -0.07
N ILE A 33 5.04 5.07 -0.02
CA ILE A 33 3.70 5.63 0.21
C ILE A 33 3.60 6.22 1.62
N VAL A 34 4.12 5.55 2.65
CA VAL A 34 4.15 6.08 4.02
C VAL A 34 4.92 7.40 4.10
N GLU A 35 6.09 7.47 3.45
CA GLU A 35 6.91 8.68 3.40
C GLU A 35 6.21 9.85 2.70
N VAL A 36 5.40 9.58 1.67
CA VAL A 36 4.62 10.62 1.00
C VAL A 36 3.41 11.03 1.83
N VAL A 37 2.68 10.08 2.44
CA VAL A 37 1.44 10.35 3.17
C VAL A 37 1.69 11.14 4.45
N LYS A 38 2.77 10.85 5.19
CA LYS A 38 3.16 11.56 6.43
C LYS A 38 2.00 11.73 7.43
N GLY A 39 1.19 10.68 7.59
CA GLY A 39 0.06 10.66 8.53
C GLY A 39 -1.13 11.54 8.15
N ARG A 40 -1.21 12.03 6.90
CA ARG A 40 -2.34 12.86 6.43
C ARG A 40 -3.65 12.08 6.26
N CYS A 41 -3.57 10.76 6.12
CA CYS A 41 -4.70 9.86 6.02
C CYS A 41 -4.27 8.43 6.41
N ASP A 42 -5.24 7.54 6.61
CA ASP A 42 -4.97 6.14 6.91
C ASP A 42 -4.40 5.41 5.68
N ILE A 43 -3.52 4.42 5.93
CA ILE A 43 -3.02 3.54 4.88
C ILE A 43 -3.45 2.10 5.18
N TYR A 44 -4.17 1.51 4.24
CA TYR A 44 -4.58 0.10 4.26
C TYR A 44 -3.77 -0.65 3.20
N LEU A 45 -3.47 -1.93 3.46
CA LEU A 45 -2.72 -2.79 2.54
C LEU A 45 -3.42 -4.13 2.38
N ASP A 46 -3.45 -4.65 1.15
CA ASP A 46 -3.86 -6.02 0.86
C ASP A 46 -2.81 -6.78 0.03
N GLY A 47 -3.05 -8.07 -0.17
CA GLY A 47 -2.19 -8.93 -0.98
C GLY A 47 -1.10 -9.65 -0.17
N GLY A 48 -1.04 -10.99 -0.29
CA GLY A 48 0.06 -11.80 0.23
C GLY A 48 0.21 -11.88 1.76
N VAL A 49 -0.74 -11.35 2.54
CA VAL A 49 -0.74 -11.43 4.00
C VAL A 49 -1.22 -12.82 4.44
N LEU A 50 -0.28 -13.74 4.63
CA LEU A 50 -0.57 -15.12 5.08
C LEU A 50 -0.23 -15.33 6.56
N HIS A 51 0.78 -14.63 7.05
CA HIS A 51 1.25 -14.69 8.43
C HIS A 51 1.94 -13.37 8.79
N ARG A 52 2.03 -13.06 10.09
CA ARG A 52 2.69 -11.84 10.58
C ARG A 52 4.14 -11.82 10.11
N LYS A 53 4.51 -10.86 9.25
CA LYS A 53 5.93 -10.56 9.00
C LYS A 53 6.47 -9.76 10.18
N ARG A 54 7.46 -10.30 10.89
CA ARG A 54 8.32 -9.53 11.80
C ARG A 54 9.34 -8.80 10.94
N HIS A 55 9.34 -7.47 10.96
CA HIS A 55 10.51 -6.69 10.54
C HIS A 55 11.54 -6.78 11.67
N PHE A 56 12.78 -7.16 11.35
CA PHE A 56 13.94 -7.12 12.25
C PHE A 56 14.59 -5.75 12.20
#